data_AF-A0A8C3I5N3-F1
#
_entry.id   AF-A0A8C3I5N3-F1
#
_cell.length_a   1.000
_cell.length_b   1.000
_cell.length_c   1.000
_cell.angle_alpha   90.00
_cell.angle_beta   90.00
_cell.angle_gamma   90.00
#
_symmetry.space_group_name_H-M   'P 1'
#
loop_
_entity.id
_entity.type
_entity.pdbx_description
1 polymer ?
#
loop_
_entity_poly.entity_id
_entity_poly.type
_entity_poly.pdbx_seq_one_letter_code
_entity_poly.pdbx_strand_id
1 'polypeptide(L)'
;IRYGAWYLDPKTWRKQRVNEPLEDPKAAADAIQNLRKRFSEKVLHLWNLGGDILILVQGCRTYLEKLQVKMERRLQNRDGPSPISVNKNPSYHLHK
;
A
#
# COMPACT_ATOMS: atom_id res chain seq x y z
N ILE A 1 19.74 -27.81 37.06
CA ILE A 1 18.73 -28.54 37.84
C ILE A 1 17.35 -27.97 37.47
N ARG A 2 16.45 -28.78 36.92
CA ARG A 2 15.04 -28.37 36.72
C ARG A 2 14.26 -28.88 37.93
N TYR A 3 13.84 -27.97 38.81
CA TYR A 3 12.93 -28.35 39.89
C TYR A 3 11.62 -28.79 39.25
N GLY A 4 11.08 -29.94 39.68
CA GLY A 4 9.71 -30.31 39.32
C GLY A 4 8.72 -29.27 39.82
N ALA A 5 7.44 -29.41 39.48
CA ALA A 5 6.38 -28.46 39.84
C ALA A 5 6.11 -28.29 41.36
N TRP A 6 7.00 -28.78 42.23
CA TRP A 6 6.93 -28.73 43.70
C TRP A 6 6.91 -27.31 44.28
N TYR A 7 7.31 -26.30 43.51
CA TYR A 7 7.30 -24.89 43.92
C TYR A 7 6.03 -24.14 43.49
N LEU A 8 5.14 -24.77 42.73
CA LEU A 8 3.89 -24.13 42.29
C LEU A 8 2.82 -24.30 43.39
N ASP A 9 2.28 -23.18 43.88
CA ASP A 9 1.18 -23.19 44.85
C ASP A 9 -0.04 -23.92 44.23
N PRO A 10 -0.59 -24.96 44.87
CA PRO A 10 -1.78 -25.68 44.39
C PRO A 10 -2.97 -24.78 44.04
N LYS A 11 -3.07 -23.59 44.65
CA LYS A 11 -4.12 -22.59 44.33
C LYS A 11 -4.01 -22.04 42.90
N THR A 12 -2.83 -22.10 42.30
CA THR A 12 -2.57 -21.65 40.93
C THR A 12 -2.93 -22.71 39.88
N TRP A 13 -3.30 -23.92 40.31
CA TRP A 13 -3.58 -25.02 39.39
C TRP A 13 -4.95 -24.84 38.76
N ARG A 14 -4.97 -24.84 37.43
CA ARG A 14 -6.22 -24.85 36.68
C ARG A 14 -6.75 -26.29 36.66
N LYS A 15 -7.90 -26.53 37.28
CA LYS A 15 -8.57 -27.84 37.20
C LYS A 15 -8.95 -28.15 35.75
N GLN A 16 -8.47 -29.29 35.24
CA GLN A 16 -8.90 -29.83 33.96
C GLN A 16 -10.36 -30.29 34.06
N ARG A 17 -11.11 -30.14 32.97
CA ARG A 17 -12.50 -30.62 32.90
C ARG A 17 -12.51 -32.15 32.81
N VAL A 18 -13.42 -32.78 33.55
CA VAL A 18 -13.52 -34.25 33.64
C VAL A 18 -13.74 -34.92 32.27
N ASN A 19 -14.41 -34.21 31.35
CA ASN A 19 -14.75 -34.74 30.03
C ASN A 19 -13.70 -34.43 28.94
N GLU A 20 -12.61 -33.75 29.30
CA GLU A 20 -11.60 -33.29 28.34
C GLU A 20 -10.33 -34.12 28.47
N PRO A 21 -9.87 -34.78 27.39
CA PRO A 21 -8.64 -35.56 27.42
C PRO A 21 -7.42 -34.67 27.70
N LEU A 22 -6.42 -35.21 28.40
CA LEU A 22 -5.17 -34.49 28.64
C LEU A 22 -4.41 -34.35 27.31
N GLU A 23 -4.15 -33.09 26.94
CA GLU A 23 -3.51 -32.76 25.67
C GLU A 23 -2.00 -33.06 25.72
N ASP A 24 -1.45 -33.59 24.62
CA ASP A 24 -0.01 -33.86 24.53
C ASP A 24 0.75 -32.51 24.51
N PRO A 25 1.75 -32.30 25.38
CA PRO A 25 2.50 -31.06 25.41
C PRO A 25 3.21 -30.73 24.09
N LYS A 26 3.57 -31.73 23.27
CA LYS A 26 4.11 -31.52 21.92
C LYS A 26 3.04 -31.01 20.97
N ALA A 27 1.83 -31.59 21.01
CA ALA A 27 0.72 -31.13 20.19
C ALA A 27 0.36 -29.67 20.49
N ALA A 28 0.36 -29.29 21.78
CA ALA A 28 0.17 -27.91 22.20
C ALA A 28 1.29 -26.98 21.69
N ALA A 29 2.54 -27.41 21.77
CA ALA A 29 3.68 -26.66 21.25
C ALA A 29 3.61 -26.47 19.72
N ASP A 30 3.26 -27.53 18.99
CA ASP A 30 3.10 -27.52 17.53
C ASP A 30 1.93 -26.61 17.11
N ALA A 31 0.82 -26.63 17.85
CA ALA A 31 -0.32 -25.74 17.60
C ALA A 31 0.08 -24.26 17.75
N ILE A 32 0.85 -23.92 18.80
CA ILE A 32 1.37 -22.56 19.01
C ILE A 32 2.34 -22.16 17.89
N GLN A 33 3.22 -23.06 17.47
CA GLN A 33 4.17 -22.80 16.38
C GLN A 33 3.43 -22.58 15.04
N ASN A 34 2.42 -23.40 14.74
CA ASN A 34 1.58 -23.24 13.56
C ASN A 34 0.81 -21.92 13.57
N LEU A 35 0.28 -21.52 14.72
CA LEU A 35 -0.40 -20.23 14.87
C LEU A 35 0.56 -19.06 14.59
N ARG A 36 1.78 -19.10 15.13
CA ARG A 36 2.83 -18.10 14.88
C ARG A 36 3.18 -18.01 13.40
N LYS A 37 3.33 -19.14 12.72
CA LYS A 37 3.63 -19.18 11.28
C LYS A 37 2.53 -18.53 10.46
N ARG A 38 1.27 -18.93 10.66
CA ARG A 38 0.10 -18.34 9.98
C ARG A 38 -0.04 -16.84 10.25
N PHE A 39 0.26 -16.40 11.47
CA PHE A 39 0.24 -14.99 11.82
C PHE A 39 1.33 -14.22 11.07
N SER A 40 2.56 -14.74 11.03
CA SER A 40 3.68 -14.16 10.28
C SER A 40 3.36 -14.02 8.79
N GLU A 41 2.79 -15.06 8.16
CA GLU A 41 2.37 -15.05 6.75
C GLU A 41 1.33 -13.95 6.48
N LYS A 42 0.33 -13.80 7.34
CA LYS A 42 -0.69 -12.75 7.21
C LYS A 42 -0.10 -11.35 7.38
N VAL A 43 0.82 -11.15 8.32
CA VAL A 43 1.50 -9.86 8.52
C VAL A 43 2.34 -9.49 7.30
N LEU A 44 3.07 -10.45 6.73
CA LEU A 44 3.84 -10.23 5.50
C LEU A 44 2.94 -9.87 4.32
N HIS A 45 1.81 -10.57 4.18
CA HIS A 45 0.83 -10.27 3.13
C HIS A 45 0.26 -8.84 3.26
N LEU A 46 -0.10 -8.43 4.49
CA LEU A 46 -0.57 -7.07 4.76
C LEU A 46 0.51 -6.01 4.48
N TRP A 47 1.77 -6.30 4.81
CA TRP A 47 2.89 -5.42 4.50
C TRP A 47 3.06 -5.22 2.99
N ASN A 48 3.02 -6.31 2.21
CA ASN A 48 3.13 -6.25 0.76
C ASN A 48 1.98 -5.45 0.13
N LEU A 49 0.74 -5.70 0.56
CA LEU A 49 -0.42 -4.91 0.13
C LEU A 49 -0.26 -3.42 0.46
N GLY A 50 0.24 -3.10 1.66
CA GLY A 50 0.51 -1.71 2.07
C GLY A 50 1.54 -1.03 1.18
N GLY A 51 2.59 -1.76 0.79
CA GLY A 51 3.61 -1.29 -0.16
C GLY A 51 3.03 -0.98 -1.55
N ASP A 52 2.22 -1.90 -2.10
CA ASP A 52 1.61 -1.73 -3.42
C ASP A 52 0.65 -0.53 -3.47
N ILE A 53 -0.17 -0.35 -2.43
CA ILE A 53 -1.07 0.80 -2.31
C ILE A 53 -0.27 2.10 -2.24
N LEU A 54 0.81 2.14 -1.47
CA LEU A 54 1.66 3.33 -1.35
C LEU A 54 2.28 3.73 -2.70
N ILE A 55 2.80 2.74 -3.45
CA ILE A 55 3.36 2.96 -4.79
C ILE A 55 2.29 3.51 -5.73
N LEU A 56 1.09 2.94 -5.72
CA LEU A 56 -0.03 3.39 -6.55
C LEU A 56 -0.43 4.83 -6.21
N VAL A 57 -0.61 5.15 -4.93
CA VAL A 57 -0.98 6.50 -4.47
C VAL A 57 0.08 7.52 -4.88
N GLN A 58 1.36 7.20 -4.68
CA GLN A 58 2.46 8.08 -5.07
C GLN A 58 2.51 8.26 -6.60
N GLY A 59 2.30 7.18 -7.35
CA GLY A 59 2.16 7.22 -8.81
C GLY A 59 1.03 8.13 -9.27
N CYS A 60 -0.17 7.95 -8.72
CA CYS A 60 -1.34 8.79 -8.99
C CYS A 60 -1.06 10.27 -8.68
N ARG A 61 -0.45 10.56 -7.53
CA ARG A 61 -0.08 11.93 -7.14
C ARG A 61 0.84 12.58 -8.17
N THR A 62 1.93 11.91 -8.55
CA THR A 62 2.87 12.45 -9.54
C THR A 62 2.25 12.62 -10.93
N TYR A 63 1.33 11.73 -11.32
CA TYR A 63 0.62 11.83 -12.58
C TYR A 63 -0.30 13.06 -12.62
N LEU A 64 -1.05 13.30 -11.55
CA LEU A 64 -1.92 14.47 -11.42
C LEU A 64 -1.13 15.78 -11.44
N GLU A 65 0.02 15.84 -10.76
CA GLU A 65 0.92 17.01 -10.79
C GLU A 65 1.39 17.30 -12.24
N LYS A 66 1.77 16.27 -13.00
CA LYS A 66 2.15 16.43 -14.41
C LYS A 66 1.00 16.92 -15.29
N LEU A 67 -0.21 16.43 -15.07
CA LEU A 67 -1.40 16.87 -15.79
C LEU A 67 -1.73 18.33 -15.48
N GLN A 68 -1.66 18.74 -14.21
CA GLN A 68 -1.90 20.10 -13.79
C GLN A 68 -0.94 21.08 -14.48
N VAL A 69 0.38 20.81 -14.43
CA VAL A 69 1.40 21.61 -15.11
C VAL A 69 1.17 21.64 -16.64
N LYS A 70 0.68 20.55 -17.22
CA LYS A 70 0.33 20.52 -18.65
C LYS A 70 -0.85 21.45 -18.94
N MET A 71 -1.88 21.47 -18.10
CA MET A 71 -3.02 22.37 -18.26
C MET A 71 -2.64 23.84 -18.07
N GLU A 72 -1.87 24.16 -17.04
CA GLU A 72 -1.40 25.53 -16.77
C GLU A 72 -0.58 26.09 -17.95
N ARG A 73 0.32 25.29 -18.54
CA ARG A 73 1.02 25.66 -19.78
C ARG A 73 0.08 25.89 -20.96
N ARG A 74 -1.03 25.14 -21.07
CA ARG A 74 -2.01 25.35 -22.14
C ARG A 74 -2.77 26.66 -21.96
N LEU A 75 -3.03 27.07 -20.72
CA LEU A 75 -3.65 28.36 -20.41
C LEU A 75 -2.71 29.52 -20.76
N GLN A 76 -1.46 29.48 -20.31
CA GLN A 76 -0.45 30.50 -20.63
C GLN A 76 -0.19 30.67 -22.13
N ASN A 77 -0.25 29.59 -22.91
CA ASN A 77 -0.08 29.67 -24.37
C ASN A 77 -1.30 30.25 -25.12
N ARG A 78 -2.48 30.35 -24.50
CA ARG A 78 -3.65 31.00 -25.12
C ARG A 78 -3.62 32.52 -25.02
N ASP A 79 -2.90 33.07 -24.03
CA ASP A 79 -2.79 34.52 -23.79
C ASP A 79 -1.56 35.15 -24.49
N GLY A 80 -0.81 34.38 -25.30
CA GLY A 80 0.28 34.90 -26.12
C GLY A 80 -0.19 35.80 -27.26
N PRO A 81 0.63 36.76 -27.72
CA PRO A 81 0.23 37.69 -28.79
C PRO A 81 -0.17 36.90 -30.04
N SER A 82 -1.32 37.27 -30.65
CA SER A 82 -1.81 36.62 -31.86
C SER A 82 -0.72 36.62 -32.94
N PRO A 83 -0.56 35.52 -33.71
CA PRO A 83 0.29 35.54 -34.89
C PRO A 83 -0.20 36.68 -35.78
N ILE A 84 0.69 37.61 -36.09
CA ILE A 84 0.43 38.71 -37.02
C ILE A 84 -0.12 38.09 -38.30
N SER A 85 -1.40 38.33 -38.59
CA SER A 85 -2.01 37.95 -39.87
C SER A 85 -1.33 38.80 -40.95
N VAL A 86 -0.34 38.22 -41.63
CA VAL A 86 0.26 38.85 -42.80
C VAL A 86 -0.79 38.80 -43.90
N ASN A 87 -1.49 39.92 -44.09
CA ASN A 87 -2.40 40.12 -45.20
C ASN A 87 -1.61 40.02 -46.51
N LYS A 88 -1.74 38.89 -47.21
CA LYS A 88 -1.23 38.72 -48.57
C LYS A 88 -2.29 39.25 -49.55
N ASN A 89 -2.28 40.55 -49.79
CA ASN A 89 -3.04 41.14 -50.90
C ASN A 89 -2.10 41.24 -52.11
N PRO A 90 -2.20 40.39 -53.15
CA PRO A 90 -1.43 40.56 -54.36
C PRO A 90 -2.01 41.72 -55.16
N SER A 91 -1.31 42.84 -55.19
CA SER A 91 -1.60 43.98 -56.07
C SER A 91 -1.30 43.60 -57.51
N TYR A 92 -2.33 43.35 -58.33
CA TYR A 92 -2.16 43.16 -59.76
C TYR A 92 -2.00 44.53 -60.44
N HIS A 93 -0.78 44.88 -60.84
CA HIS A 93 -0.57 46.02 -61.74
C HIS A 93 -0.88 45.60 -63.17
N LEU A 94 -2.04 46.04 -63.66
CA LEU A 94 -2.45 45.96 -65.06
C LEU A 94 -1.81 47.16 -65.81
N HIS A 95 -0.78 46.90 -66.61
CA HIS A 95 -0.30 47.87 -67.60
C HIS A 95 -0.91 47.55 -68.97
N LYS A 96 -1.59 48.54 -69.53
CA LYS A 96 -2.10 48.62 -70.91
C LYS A 96 -0.97 48.74 -71.91
#